data_AF-A0A521VS32-F1
#
_entry.id   AF-A0A521VS32-F1
#
_cell.length_a   1.000
_cell.length_b   1.000
_cell.length_c   1.000
_cell.angle_alpha   90.00
_cell.angle_beta   90.00
_cell.angle_gamma   90.00
#
_symmetry.space_group_name_H-M   'P 1'
#
loop_
_entity.id
_entity.type
_entity.pdbx_description
1 polymer ?
#
loop_
_entity_poly.entity_id
_entity_poly.type
_entity_poly.pdbx_seq_one_letter_code
_entity_poly.pdbx_strand_id
1 'polypeptide(L)'
;MIGAVRYVLRRGFELIERPFDRLFGPALNPLAQLGALGFFFFWIVAVSGIYLFIFFDTGIERAYESVENISHYHWFHAGVMRSLHRYASDLMIVMVAAHLLRQFAYDQYRGVRWFSWLTGLPMIWMLYAAGVTGYWLVWDRLAQYVALTSSELLDRLPIFGEPIARNFIATGTLTSRFFSLMVFMHIAVPLILLFIMWVHILRISRPKINPPRALAVMSLIAMVGVALWNPALSQGHVDLAKAPAGVGLDWFFLPIFPLTDIWGRGGVWLFLAAFSLIIGVMPWLPPFRRASAAAVDLEHCNGCARCAEDCPYEAIRIVNRTDNLPFLTQAQVNSSLCTSCGICVGSCPSSTPFRRTEELKTGIDLPDFPLKELRARTVEVGKALEGPARVMVFACEHGGGRKLKGAVQMPCVAMAPPSLFDYVLSQDLADGVVIVGCAESACYARLGVEWTKQRIAGARDPYLRARVPRERIATVWASALATGKVTAEIAAFKTKIAALPRKKLRSPAPPTAVQPGDGQPVPAESAP
;
A
#
# COMPACT_ATOMS: atom_id res chain seq x y z
N MET A 1 -1.47 21.03 -14.62
CA MET A 1 -0.19 20.28 -14.79
C MET A 1 -0.13 18.99 -13.96
N ILE A 2 -0.19 19.02 -12.61
CA ILE A 2 -0.06 17.82 -11.74
C ILE A 2 -1.06 16.69 -12.08
N GLY A 3 -2.32 17.04 -12.37
CA GLY A 3 -3.34 16.05 -12.76
C GLY A 3 -3.01 15.30 -14.06
N ALA A 4 -2.42 15.99 -15.04
CA ALA A 4 -2.00 15.38 -16.31
C ALA A 4 -0.82 14.43 -16.11
N VAL A 5 0.19 14.84 -15.32
CA VAL A 5 1.33 13.99 -14.97
C VAL A 5 0.85 12.71 -14.26
N ARG A 6 -0.03 12.86 -13.26
CA ARG A 6 -0.61 11.71 -12.56
C ARG A 6 -1.41 10.79 -13.47
N TYR A 7 -2.15 11.34 -14.42
CA TYR A 7 -2.89 10.55 -15.41
C TYR A 7 -1.96 9.73 -16.30
N VAL A 8 -0.88 10.34 -16.81
CA VAL A 8 0.14 9.65 -17.62
C VAL A 8 0.82 8.55 -16.81
N LEU A 9 1.22 8.83 -15.57
CA LEU A 9 1.83 7.83 -14.69
C LEU A 9 0.88 6.66 -14.38
N ARG A 10 -0.38 6.93 -14.06
CA ARG A 10 -1.40 5.88 -13.86
C ARG A 10 -1.54 5.00 -15.10
N ARG A 11 -1.59 5.61 -16.28
CA ARG A 11 -1.67 4.88 -17.54
C ARG A 11 -0.43 4.02 -17.78
N GLY A 12 0.75 4.55 -17.48
CA GLY A 12 2.01 3.80 -17.54
C GLY A 12 2.00 2.59 -16.61
N PHE A 13 1.64 2.77 -15.34
CA PHE A 13 1.51 1.66 -14.38
C PHE A 13 0.50 0.62 -14.86
N GLU A 14 -0.68 1.02 -15.32
CA GLU A 14 -1.67 0.05 -15.83
C GLU A 14 -1.19 -0.73 -17.05
N LEU A 15 -0.47 -0.09 -17.97
CA LEU A 15 0.09 -0.76 -19.15
C LEU A 15 1.07 -1.86 -18.75
N ILE A 16 1.89 -1.60 -17.74
CA ILE A 16 2.85 -2.57 -17.22
C ILE A 16 2.14 -3.62 -16.36
N GLU A 17 1.17 -3.25 -15.53
CA GLU A 17 0.48 -4.18 -14.63
C GLU A 17 -0.37 -5.22 -15.35
N ARG A 18 -1.05 -4.85 -16.44
CA ARG A 18 -1.95 -5.74 -17.18
C ARG A 18 -1.31 -7.06 -17.61
N PRO A 19 -0.13 -7.10 -18.25
CA PRO A 19 0.52 -8.37 -18.57
C PRO A 19 0.91 -9.15 -17.31
N PHE A 20 1.41 -8.51 -16.26
CA PHE A 20 1.73 -9.19 -15.00
C PHE A 20 0.49 -9.79 -14.33
N ASP A 21 -0.63 -9.08 -14.29
CA ASP A 21 -1.91 -9.57 -13.77
C ASP A 21 -2.42 -10.78 -14.58
N ARG A 22 -2.18 -10.82 -15.90
CA ARG A 22 -2.57 -11.95 -16.75
C ARG A 22 -1.65 -13.17 -16.56
N LEU A 23 -0.35 -12.95 -16.40
CA LEU A 23 0.64 -14.03 -16.29
C LEU A 23 0.68 -14.65 -14.89
N PHE A 24 0.65 -13.83 -13.85
CA PHE A 24 0.86 -14.28 -12.45
C PHE A 24 -0.39 -14.16 -11.58
N GLY A 25 -1.42 -13.48 -12.07
CA GLY A 25 -2.61 -13.14 -11.28
C GLY A 25 -2.39 -11.89 -10.41
N PRO A 26 -3.46 -11.22 -9.95
CA PRO A 26 -3.36 -9.95 -9.22
C PRO A 26 -2.61 -10.06 -7.88
N ALA A 27 -2.63 -11.24 -7.24
CA ALA A 27 -1.96 -11.46 -5.96
C ALA A 27 -0.43 -11.49 -6.09
N LEU A 28 0.09 -12.04 -7.19
CA LEU A 28 1.51 -12.23 -7.46
C LEU A 28 2.12 -11.14 -8.33
N ASN A 29 1.36 -10.11 -8.72
CA ASN A 29 1.88 -8.98 -9.47
C ASN A 29 2.93 -8.19 -8.66
N PRO A 30 4.20 -8.09 -9.11
CA PRO A 30 5.25 -7.38 -8.38
C PRO A 30 4.93 -5.90 -8.13
N LEU A 31 4.31 -5.22 -9.09
CA LEU A 31 3.94 -3.81 -8.98
C LEU A 31 2.83 -3.54 -7.95
N ALA A 32 2.05 -4.57 -7.61
CA ALA A 32 1.07 -4.51 -6.52
C ALA A 32 1.72 -4.69 -5.14
N GLN A 33 2.93 -5.26 -5.09
CA GLN A 33 3.62 -5.70 -3.88
C GLN A 33 4.91 -4.92 -3.61
N LEU A 34 5.09 -3.73 -4.23
CA LEU A 34 6.33 -2.94 -4.16
C LEU A 34 6.85 -2.70 -2.74
N GLY A 35 5.95 -2.34 -1.79
CA GLY A 35 6.34 -2.13 -0.40
C GLY A 35 6.79 -3.42 0.30
N ALA A 36 6.08 -4.53 0.04
CA ALA A 36 6.40 -5.83 0.61
C ALA A 36 7.70 -6.41 0.02
N LEU A 37 7.91 -6.26 -1.29
CA LEU A 37 9.14 -6.62 -1.98
C LEU A 37 10.32 -5.77 -1.48
N GLY A 38 10.14 -4.47 -1.27
CA GLY A 38 11.17 -3.62 -0.68
C GLY A 38 11.60 -4.09 0.72
N PHE A 39 10.65 -4.48 1.57
CA PHE A 39 10.95 -5.06 2.88
C PHE A 39 11.62 -6.43 2.79
N PHE A 40 11.22 -7.27 1.83
CA PHE A 40 11.85 -8.55 1.56
C PHE A 40 13.31 -8.40 1.09
N PHE A 41 13.58 -7.47 0.17
CA PHE A 41 14.94 -7.19 -0.29
C PHE A 41 15.81 -6.60 0.82
N PHE A 42 15.26 -5.78 1.71
CA PHE A 42 15.97 -5.33 2.91
C PHE A 42 16.50 -6.52 3.73
N TRP A 43 15.67 -7.53 3.99
CA TRP A 43 16.12 -8.72 4.72
C TRP A 43 17.18 -9.53 3.97
N ILE A 44 17.07 -9.63 2.64
CA ILE A 44 18.12 -10.26 1.83
C ILE A 44 19.44 -9.50 1.98
N VAL A 45 19.43 -8.17 1.85
CA VAL A 45 20.63 -7.32 2.04
C VAL A 45 21.18 -7.47 3.46
N ALA A 46 20.33 -7.44 4.49
CA ALA A 46 20.77 -7.56 5.88
C ALA A 46 21.45 -8.92 6.16
N VAL A 47 20.81 -10.02 5.76
CA VAL A 47 21.34 -11.38 5.98
C VAL A 47 22.61 -11.63 5.17
N SER A 48 22.61 -11.24 3.88
CA SER A 48 23.79 -11.35 3.03
C SER A 48 24.94 -10.48 3.52
N GLY A 49 24.65 -9.29 4.06
CA GLY A 49 25.66 -8.38 4.63
C GLY A 49 26.32 -8.96 5.88
N ILE A 50 25.54 -9.53 6.80
CA ILE A 50 26.06 -10.23 7.98
C ILE A 50 26.95 -11.40 7.55
N TYR A 51 26.55 -12.16 6.54
CA TYR A 51 27.34 -13.27 6.01
C TYR A 51 28.68 -12.80 5.43
N LEU A 52 28.65 -11.75 4.60
CA LEU A 52 29.86 -11.19 3.98
C LEU A 52 30.82 -10.59 5.02
N PHE A 53 30.28 -9.99 6.09
CA PHE A 53 31.09 -9.43 7.17
C PHE A 53 32.00 -10.46 7.85
N ILE A 54 31.63 -11.75 7.86
CA ILE A 54 32.47 -12.84 8.42
C ILE A 54 33.81 -12.98 7.65
N PHE A 55 33.82 -12.66 6.36
CA PHE A 55 34.98 -12.82 5.47
C PHE A 55 35.67 -11.49 5.13
N PHE A 56 35.10 -10.36 5.56
CA PHE A 56 35.57 -9.02 5.21
C PHE A 56 36.59 -8.50 6.21
N ASP A 57 37.67 -7.88 5.70
CA ASP A 57 38.69 -7.26 6.54
C ASP A 57 38.43 -5.76 6.72
N THR A 58 38.37 -5.29 7.97
CA THR A 58 38.11 -3.87 8.27
C THR A 58 39.40 -3.02 8.27
N GLY A 59 40.54 -3.58 7.90
CA GLY A 59 41.78 -2.85 7.69
C GLY A 59 41.87 -2.25 6.29
N ILE A 60 42.27 -0.98 6.18
CA ILE A 60 42.35 -0.28 4.89
C ILE A 60 43.29 -0.96 3.88
N GLU A 61 44.39 -1.55 4.35
CA GLU A 61 45.39 -2.22 3.52
C GLU A 61 44.86 -3.53 2.92
N ARG A 62 43.96 -4.22 3.63
CA ARG A 62 43.46 -5.55 3.25
C ARG A 62 42.00 -5.57 2.78
N ALA A 63 41.30 -4.44 2.88
CA ALA A 63 39.88 -4.35 2.54
C ALA A 63 39.62 -4.82 1.11
N TYR A 64 40.34 -4.28 0.13
CA TYR A 64 40.19 -4.69 -1.28
C TYR A 64 40.55 -6.16 -1.50
N GLU A 65 41.68 -6.62 -0.96
CA GLU A 65 42.10 -8.02 -1.09
C GLU A 65 41.08 -8.99 -0.49
N SER A 66 40.46 -8.63 0.63
CA SER A 66 39.40 -9.44 1.26
C SER A 66 38.16 -9.57 0.35
N VAL A 67 37.81 -8.49 -0.35
CA VAL A 67 36.68 -8.44 -1.29
C VAL A 67 36.98 -9.25 -2.56
N GLU A 68 38.22 -9.19 -3.06
CA GLU A 68 38.66 -10.04 -4.17
C GLU A 68 38.72 -11.52 -3.77
N ASN A 69 39.15 -11.83 -2.54
CA ASN A 69 39.13 -13.18 -2.00
C ASN A 69 37.70 -13.74 -1.90
N ILE A 70 36.73 -12.92 -1.46
CA ILE A 70 35.30 -13.24 -1.48
C ILE A 70 34.83 -13.58 -2.91
N SER A 71 35.21 -12.76 -3.89
CA SER A 71 34.75 -12.93 -5.28
C SER A 71 35.39 -14.08 -6.03
N HIS A 72 36.67 -14.37 -5.79
CA HIS A 72 37.43 -15.31 -6.59
C HIS A 72 37.72 -16.62 -5.86
N TYR A 73 38.21 -16.57 -4.63
CA TYR A 73 38.56 -17.77 -3.88
C TYR A 73 37.32 -18.45 -3.28
N HIS A 74 36.42 -17.64 -2.71
CA HIS A 74 35.15 -18.10 -2.15
C HIS A 74 33.96 -17.89 -3.09
N TRP A 75 34.21 -17.92 -4.42
CA TRP A 75 33.24 -17.52 -5.45
C TRP A 75 31.87 -18.21 -5.31
N PHE A 76 31.85 -19.51 -5.02
CA PHE A 76 30.63 -20.32 -5.01
C PHE A 76 29.62 -19.89 -3.92
N HIS A 77 30.10 -19.50 -2.75
CA HIS A 77 29.24 -19.14 -1.63
C HIS A 77 29.29 -17.64 -1.33
N ALA A 78 30.48 -17.09 -1.05
CA ALA A 78 30.65 -15.69 -0.68
C ALA A 78 30.60 -14.78 -1.91
N GLY A 79 31.15 -15.20 -3.05
CA GLY A 79 31.05 -14.44 -4.30
C GLY A 79 29.60 -14.33 -4.81
N VAL A 80 28.85 -15.44 -4.80
CA VAL A 80 27.41 -15.42 -5.08
C VAL A 80 26.66 -14.56 -4.06
N MET A 81 27.01 -14.64 -2.77
CA MET A 81 26.40 -13.80 -1.73
C MET A 81 26.71 -12.31 -1.93
N ARG A 82 27.91 -11.95 -2.38
CA ARG A 82 28.31 -10.57 -2.74
C ARG A 82 27.44 -10.05 -3.86
N SER A 83 27.29 -10.83 -4.92
CA SER A 83 26.41 -10.51 -6.06
C SER A 83 24.94 -10.41 -5.62
N LEU A 84 24.48 -11.30 -4.76
CA LEU A 84 23.13 -11.27 -4.20
C LEU A 84 22.88 -10.00 -3.37
N HIS A 85 23.82 -9.63 -2.49
CA HIS A 85 23.78 -8.42 -1.69
C HIS A 85 23.70 -7.17 -2.58
N ARG A 86 24.54 -7.12 -3.63
CA ARG A 86 24.57 -6.06 -4.62
C ARG A 86 23.23 -5.91 -5.33
N TYR A 87 22.72 -6.99 -5.94
CA TYR A 87 21.48 -6.94 -6.71
C TYR A 87 20.23 -6.76 -5.85
N ALA A 88 20.23 -7.25 -4.60
CA ALA A 88 19.17 -6.98 -3.64
C ALA A 88 19.10 -5.49 -3.29
N SER A 89 20.26 -4.84 -3.09
CA SER A 89 20.34 -3.41 -2.82
C SER A 89 19.84 -2.57 -4.02
N ASP A 90 20.23 -2.96 -5.24
CA ASP A 90 19.78 -2.30 -6.47
C ASP A 90 18.26 -2.40 -6.65
N LEU A 91 17.71 -3.61 -6.48
CA LEU A 91 16.27 -3.83 -6.54
C LEU A 91 15.54 -3.08 -5.42
N MET A 92 16.12 -2.94 -4.24
CA MET A 92 15.50 -2.18 -3.15
C MET A 92 15.32 -0.71 -3.54
N ILE A 93 16.30 -0.07 -4.16
CA ILE A 93 16.16 1.31 -4.68
C ILE A 93 15.09 1.38 -5.75
N VAL A 94 15.10 0.46 -6.71
CA VAL A 94 14.09 0.42 -7.79
C VAL A 94 12.68 0.24 -7.21
N MET A 95 12.50 -0.64 -6.23
CA MET A 95 11.21 -0.86 -5.57
C MET A 95 10.74 0.37 -4.80
N VAL A 96 11.62 1.06 -4.07
CA VAL A 96 11.28 2.28 -3.34
C VAL A 96 10.91 3.42 -4.28
N ALA A 97 11.66 3.61 -5.37
CA ALA A 97 11.35 4.60 -6.40
C ALA A 97 10.00 4.30 -7.07
N ALA A 98 9.77 3.05 -7.48
CA ALA A 98 8.49 2.63 -8.05
C ALA A 98 7.34 2.77 -7.03
N HIS A 99 7.59 2.48 -5.75
CA HIS A 99 6.60 2.65 -4.68
C HIS A 99 6.19 4.11 -4.54
N LEU A 100 7.15 5.02 -4.44
CA LEU A 100 6.93 6.47 -4.35
C LEU A 100 6.12 6.97 -5.56
N LEU A 101 6.55 6.61 -6.78
CA LEU A 101 5.88 6.98 -8.03
C LEU A 101 4.45 6.43 -8.10
N ARG A 102 4.24 5.19 -7.65
CA ARG A 102 2.92 4.57 -7.61
C ARG A 102 1.99 5.32 -6.66
N GLN A 103 2.43 5.61 -5.43
CA GLN A 103 1.58 6.33 -4.48
C GLN A 103 1.26 7.73 -4.98
N PHE A 104 2.21 8.41 -5.61
CA PHE A 104 1.97 9.69 -6.27
C PHE A 104 0.94 9.57 -7.41
N ALA A 105 1.12 8.59 -8.31
CA ALA A 105 0.21 8.35 -9.42
C ALA A 105 -1.22 8.17 -8.90
N TYR A 106 -1.44 7.24 -7.97
CA TYR A 106 -2.77 6.90 -7.45
C TYR A 106 -3.35 7.88 -6.40
N ASP A 107 -2.68 9.01 -6.10
CA ASP A 107 -3.07 9.99 -5.06
C ASP A 107 -3.08 9.44 -3.63
N GLN A 108 -2.31 8.40 -3.38
CA GLN A 108 -2.33 7.65 -2.13
C GLN A 108 -1.35 8.23 -1.09
N TYR A 109 -1.17 9.55 -1.07
CA TYR A 109 -0.27 10.27 -0.15
C TYR A 109 -0.96 11.40 0.63
N ARG A 110 -2.19 11.76 0.26
CA ARG A 110 -2.97 12.84 0.90
C ARG A 110 -3.90 12.30 1.98
N GLY A 111 -4.64 13.19 2.64
CA GLY A 111 -5.66 12.81 3.61
C GLY A 111 -5.01 12.16 4.83
N VAL A 112 -5.46 10.98 5.23
CA VAL A 112 -4.93 10.26 6.40
C VAL A 112 -3.53 9.66 6.16
N ARG A 113 -3.10 9.57 4.90
CA ARG A 113 -1.88 8.89 4.47
C ARG A 113 -0.62 9.77 4.45
N TRP A 114 -0.78 11.05 4.78
CA TRP A 114 0.33 12.01 4.82
C TRP A 114 1.47 11.55 5.73
N PHE A 115 1.15 10.85 6.82
CA PHE A 115 2.13 10.36 7.79
C PHE A 115 3.07 9.32 7.17
N SER A 116 2.54 8.33 6.47
CA SER A 116 3.36 7.34 5.76
C SER A 116 4.17 8.02 4.64
N TRP A 117 3.57 8.97 3.91
CA TRP A 117 4.32 9.73 2.91
C TRP A 117 5.52 10.50 3.49
N LEU A 118 5.30 11.25 4.58
CA LEU A 118 6.35 12.05 5.21
C LEU A 118 7.46 11.19 5.82
N THR A 119 7.10 10.09 6.48
CA THR A 119 8.08 9.13 7.04
C THR A 119 8.86 8.39 5.95
N GLY A 120 8.35 8.30 4.72
CA GLY A 120 9.08 7.76 3.57
C GLY A 120 10.25 8.64 3.11
N LEU A 121 10.21 9.95 3.36
CA LEU A 121 11.29 10.87 2.96
C LEU A 121 12.64 10.56 3.65
N PRO A 122 12.73 10.46 4.99
CA PRO A 122 13.98 10.08 5.63
C PRO A 122 14.42 8.65 5.27
N MET A 123 13.50 7.74 4.92
CA MET A 123 13.87 6.40 4.45
C MET A 123 14.63 6.42 3.13
N ILE A 124 14.21 7.27 2.17
CA ILE A 124 14.90 7.41 0.88
C ILE A 124 16.36 7.83 1.11
N TRP A 125 16.58 8.81 1.99
CA TRP A 125 17.92 9.30 2.30
C TRP A 125 18.75 8.29 3.09
N MET A 126 18.15 7.56 4.04
CA MET A 126 18.83 6.51 4.79
C MET A 126 19.23 5.32 3.90
N LEU A 127 18.34 4.93 2.96
CA LEU A 127 18.64 3.92 1.95
C LEU A 127 19.77 4.36 1.02
N TYR A 128 19.74 5.61 0.56
CA TYR A 128 20.80 6.18 -0.27
C TYR A 128 22.14 6.20 0.47
N ALA A 129 22.15 6.64 1.73
CA ALA A 129 23.34 6.66 2.58
C ALA A 129 23.89 5.24 2.84
N ALA A 130 23.02 4.25 3.08
CA ALA A 130 23.42 2.85 3.24
C ALA A 130 24.10 2.35 1.97
N GLY A 131 23.53 2.67 0.81
CA GLY A 131 24.11 2.38 -0.48
C GLY A 131 25.50 2.98 -0.67
N VAL A 132 25.62 4.31 -0.52
CA VAL A 132 26.90 5.05 -0.67
C VAL A 132 27.97 4.47 0.25
N THR A 133 27.66 4.28 1.54
CA THR A 133 28.62 3.69 2.49
C THR A 133 29.01 2.25 2.12
N GLY A 134 28.12 1.48 1.48
CA GLY A 134 28.44 0.14 0.97
C GLY A 134 29.45 0.15 -0.17
N TYR A 135 29.34 1.11 -1.11
CA TYR A 135 30.35 1.27 -2.17
C TYR A 135 31.72 1.63 -1.61
N TRP A 136 31.79 2.40 -0.53
CA TRP A 136 33.08 2.74 0.10
C TRP A 136 33.84 1.49 0.55
N LEU A 137 33.13 0.46 1.02
CA LEU A 137 33.76 -0.74 1.60
C LEU A 137 34.45 -1.62 0.57
N VAL A 138 34.12 -1.50 -0.71
CA VAL A 138 34.77 -2.29 -1.80
C VAL A 138 36.23 -1.86 -1.98
N TRP A 139 36.54 -0.59 -1.67
CA TRP A 139 37.89 -0.02 -1.75
C TRP A 139 38.57 -0.13 -3.13
N ASP A 140 37.77 -0.05 -4.19
CA ASP A 140 38.21 -0.01 -5.58
C ASP A 140 38.23 1.44 -6.14
N ARG A 141 38.53 1.62 -7.42
CA ARG A 141 38.53 2.94 -8.07
C ARG A 141 37.19 3.66 -8.01
N LEU A 142 36.07 2.93 -8.07
CA LEU A 142 34.74 3.51 -7.91
C LEU A 142 34.52 3.98 -6.48
N ALA A 143 34.93 3.18 -5.48
CA ALA A 143 34.88 3.56 -4.08
C ALA A 143 35.65 4.85 -3.80
N GLN A 144 36.84 5.03 -4.39
CA GLN A 144 37.63 6.27 -4.28
C GLN A 144 36.86 7.49 -4.79
N TYR A 145 36.28 7.40 -6.00
CA TYR A 145 35.46 8.48 -6.57
C TYR A 145 34.25 8.78 -5.67
N VAL A 146 33.47 7.77 -5.33
CA VAL A 146 32.26 7.93 -4.51
C VAL A 146 32.62 8.50 -3.14
N ALA A 147 33.68 8.03 -2.49
CA ALA A 147 34.10 8.49 -1.17
C ALA A 147 34.59 9.93 -1.18
N LEU A 148 35.42 10.31 -2.15
CA LEU A 148 35.88 11.68 -2.31
C LEU A 148 34.70 12.62 -2.57
N THR A 149 33.88 12.35 -3.60
CA THR A 149 32.79 13.24 -4.01
C THR A 149 31.69 13.34 -2.93
N SER A 150 31.33 12.24 -2.26
CA SER A 150 30.35 12.30 -1.16
C SER A 150 30.89 13.02 0.07
N SER A 151 32.19 12.86 0.40
CA SER A 151 32.82 13.60 1.49
C SER A 151 32.88 15.10 1.20
N GLU A 152 33.30 15.50 0.00
CA GLU A 152 33.30 16.92 -0.39
C GLU A 152 31.88 17.52 -0.41
N LEU A 153 30.89 16.72 -0.81
CA LEU A 153 29.50 17.15 -0.76
C LEU A 153 29.09 17.40 0.71
N LEU A 154 29.44 16.51 1.64
CA LEU A 154 29.17 16.70 3.07
C LEU A 154 29.94 17.89 3.66
N ASP A 155 31.19 18.12 3.26
CA ASP A 155 32.01 19.26 3.71
C ASP A 155 31.43 20.62 3.34
N ARG A 156 30.52 20.66 2.37
CA ARG A 156 29.77 21.89 2.05
C ARG A 156 28.78 22.27 3.16
N LEU A 157 28.32 21.31 3.95
CA LEU A 157 27.51 21.58 5.13
C LEU A 157 28.45 21.93 6.29
N PRO A 158 28.27 23.09 6.96
CA PRO A 158 29.12 23.52 8.08
C PRO A 158 28.78 22.77 9.37
N ILE A 159 28.79 21.43 9.30
CA ILE A 159 28.45 20.52 10.40
C ILE A 159 29.74 19.99 11.06
N PHE A 160 30.81 19.80 10.28
CA PHE A 160 32.07 19.26 10.74
C PHE A 160 33.12 20.37 10.88
N GLY A 161 33.97 20.28 11.91
CA GLY A 161 35.03 21.26 12.17
C GLY A 161 36.21 21.16 11.20
N GLU A 162 36.47 19.98 10.64
CA GLU A 162 37.46 19.75 9.59
C GLU A 162 36.83 19.04 8.39
N PRO A 163 37.31 19.29 7.15
CA PRO A 163 36.82 18.60 5.96
C PRO A 163 37.10 17.09 6.00
N ILE A 164 36.06 16.27 5.87
CA ILE A 164 36.13 14.81 5.77
C ILE A 164 36.92 14.39 4.53
N ALA A 165 36.78 15.14 3.42
CA ALA A 165 37.45 14.84 2.15
C ALA A 165 38.98 14.79 2.28
N ARG A 166 39.57 15.51 3.25
CA ARG A 166 41.01 15.49 3.55
C ARG A 166 41.56 14.07 3.78
N ASN A 167 40.75 13.17 4.33
CA ASN A 167 41.16 11.79 4.54
C ASN A 167 41.47 11.08 3.22
N PHE A 168 40.84 11.46 2.10
CA PHE A 168 40.94 10.76 0.81
C PHE A 168 41.97 11.34 -0.18
N ILE A 169 42.75 12.36 0.21
CA ILE A 169 43.62 13.11 -0.71
C ILE A 169 45.06 12.57 -0.73
N ALA A 170 45.53 11.93 0.33
CA ALA A 170 46.91 11.46 0.44
C ALA A 170 47.01 10.07 1.08
N THR A 171 48.03 9.31 0.68
CA THR A 171 48.40 8.06 1.34
C THR A 171 48.92 8.37 2.76
N GLY A 172 48.27 7.80 3.79
CA GLY A 172 48.66 7.96 5.20
C GLY A 172 47.78 8.89 6.04
N THR A 173 46.85 9.65 5.44
CA THR A 173 45.83 10.40 6.21
C THR A 173 44.67 9.51 6.64
N LEU A 174 44.36 8.48 5.86
CA LEU A 174 43.38 7.44 6.22
C LEU A 174 43.98 6.40 7.17
N THR A 175 43.32 6.18 8.30
CA THR A 175 43.70 5.15 9.28
C THR A 175 42.75 3.96 9.23
N SER A 176 43.22 2.76 9.59
CA SER A 176 42.36 1.57 9.72
C SER A 176 41.22 1.77 10.73
N ARG A 177 41.39 2.67 11.71
CA ARG A 177 40.33 3.06 12.66
C ARG A 177 39.19 3.80 11.96
N PHE A 178 39.52 4.73 11.06
CA PHE A 178 38.52 5.44 10.26
C PHE A 178 37.78 4.46 9.33
N PHE A 179 38.49 3.56 8.66
CA PHE A 179 37.85 2.56 7.80
C PHE A 179 36.92 1.62 8.60
N SER A 180 37.35 1.18 9.80
CA SER A 180 36.49 0.40 10.69
C SER A 180 35.24 1.16 11.14
N LEU A 181 35.35 2.48 11.42
CA LEU A 181 34.19 3.33 11.69
C LEU A 181 33.20 3.35 10.51
N MET A 182 33.70 3.40 9.28
CA MET A 182 32.84 3.35 8.08
C MET A 182 32.06 2.05 7.97
N VAL A 183 32.67 0.92 8.32
CA VAL A 183 31.98 -0.39 8.38
C VAL A 183 30.87 -0.36 9.43
N PHE A 184 31.15 0.13 10.64
CA PHE A 184 30.12 0.26 11.67
C PHE A 184 28.99 1.21 11.27
N MET A 185 29.30 2.30 10.57
CA MET A 185 28.30 3.21 10.04
C MET A 185 27.44 2.53 8.97
N HIS A 186 28.03 1.74 8.07
CA HIS A 186 27.30 0.95 7.08
C HIS A 186 26.37 -0.09 7.73
N ILE A 187 26.70 -0.60 8.91
CA ILE A 187 25.81 -1.49 9.68
C ILE A 187 24.72 -0.69 10.42
N ALA A 188 25.08 0.45 11.03
CA ALA A 188 24.16 1.26 11.83
C ALA A 188 23.04 1.92 10.99
N VAL A 189 23.37 2.40 9.79
CA VAL A 189 22.43 3.09 8.90
C VAL A 189 21.22 2.20 8.51
N PRO A 190 21.40 0.93 8.06
CA PRO A 190 20.30 -0.02 7.85
C PRO A 190 19.48 -0.35 9.11
N LEU A 191 20.09 -0.36 10.31
CA LEU A 191 19.35 -0.57 11.56
C LEU A 191 18.42 0.61 11.86
N ILE A 192 18.89 1.83 11.63
CA ILE A 192 18.06 3.05 11.71
C ILE A 192 16.98 3.01 10.63
N LEU A 193 17.32 2.58 9.40
CA LEU A 193 16.34 2.40 8.32
C LEU A 193 15.24 1.41 8.74
N LEU A 194 15.58 0.28 9.36
CA LEU A 194 14.61 -0.69 9.88
C LEU A 194 13.67 -0.07 10.91
N PHE A 195 14.18 0.74 11.83
CA PHE A 195 13.35 1.47 12.78
C PHE A 195 12.40 2.45 12.08
N ILE A 196 12.88 3.22 11.10
CA ILE A 196 12.04 4.15 10.33
C ILE A 196 10.99 3.38 9.51
N MET A 197 11.34 2.22 8.94
CA MET A 197 10.39 1.34 8.25
C MET A 197 9.27 0.88 9.17
N TRP A 198 9.58 0.53 10.43
CA TRP A 198 8.56 0.22 11.44
C TRP A 198 7.64 1.43 11.70
N VAL A 199 8.21 2.64 11.89
CA VAL A 199 7.42 3.87 12.04
C VAL A 199 6.53 4.12 10.81
N HIS A 200 7.04 3.90 9.60
CA HIS A 200 6.35 4.13 8.34
C HIS A 200 5.06 3.29 8.19
N ILE A 201 5.08 2.05 8.70
CA ILE A 201 3.95 1.12 8.65
C ILE A 201 3.04 1.20 9.89
N LEU A 202 3.43 1.91 10.95
CA LEU A 202 2.76 1.91 12.25
C LEU A 202 1.27 2.31 12.17
N ARG A 203 0.91 3.27 11.29
CA ARG A 203 -0.48 3.73 11.11
C ARG A 203 -1.27 2.94 10.08
N ILE A 204 -0.70 1.87 9.55
CA ILE A 204 -1.29 1.07 8.49
C ILE A 204 -1.84 -0.21 9.12
N SER A 205 -3.15 -0.30 9.32
CA SER A 205 -3.73 -1.55 9.85
C SER A 205 -3.58 -2.69 8.84
N ARG A 206 -3.27 -3.91 9.29
CA ARG A 206 -3.04 -5.07 8.41
C ARG A 206 -2.12 -4.74 7.21
N PRO A 207 -0.88 -4.26 7.45
CA PRO A 207 0.05 -3.95 6.36
C PRO A 207 0.52 -5.26 5.71
N LYS A 208 0.68 -5.24 4.38
CA LYS A 208 1.35 -6.33 3.66
C LYS A 208 2.86 -6.13 3.80
N ILE A 209 3.44 -6.73 4.83
CA ILE A 209 4.88 -6.62 5.12
C ILE A 209 5.67 -7.60 4.24
N ASN A 210 5.17 -8.83 4.10
CA ASN A 210 5.83 -9.87 3.32
C ASN A 210 5.07 -10.13 2.01
N PRO A 211 5.78 -10.30 0.88
CA PRO A 211 5.15 -10.69 -0.37
C PRO A 211 4.62 -12.13 -0.25
N PRO A 212 3.67 -12.54 -1.11
CA PRO A 212 3.25 -13.94 -1.17
C PRO A 212 4.45 -14.86 -1.39
N ARG A 213 4.47 -16.02 -0.72
CA ARG A 213 5.62 -16.95 -0.73
C ARG A 213 6.10 -17.30 -2.14
N ALA A 214 5.18 -17.54 -3.06
CA ALA A 214 5.52 -17.83 -4.46
C ALA A 214 6.30 -16.68 -5.11
N LEU A 215 5.87 -15.43 -4.91
CA LEU A 215 6.56 -14.26 -5.44
C LEU A 215 7.95 -14.09 -4.79
N ALA A 216 8.06 -14.27 -3.47
CA ALA A 216 9.34 -14.21 -2.76
C ALA A 216 10.36 -15.22 -3.31
N VAL A 217 9.93 -16.47 -3.48
CA VAL A 217 10.78 -17.55 -4.01
C VAL A 217 11.17 -17.28 -5.46
N MET A 218 10.22 -16.87 -6.32
CA MET A 218 10.53 -16.51 -7.72
C MET A 218 11.53 -15.35 -7.80
N SER A 219 11.36 -14.31 -6.99
CA SER A 219 12.30 -13.18 -6.95
C SER A 219 13.69 -13.60 -6.46
N LEU A 220 13.78 -14.43 -5.42
CA LEU A 220 15.05 -14.92 -4.91
C LEU A 220 15.77 -15.82 -5.94
N ILE A 221 15.06 -16.75 -6.57
CA ILE A 221 15.62 -17.62 -7.62
C ILE A 221 16.12 -16.77 -8.79
N ALA A 222 15.35 -15.78 -9.23
CA ALA A 222 15.76 -14.88 -10.29
C ALA A 222 17.05 -14.11 -9.93
N MET A 223 17.15 -13.60 -8.70
CA MET A 223 18.34 -12.89 -8.23
C MET A 223 19.57 -13.80 -8.12
N VAL A 224 19.42 -15.02 -7.60
CA VAL A 224 20.52 -16.00 -7.56
C VAL A 224 20.94 -16.38 -8.98
N GLY A 225 19.98 -16.56 -9.90
CA GLY A 225 20.26 -16.80 -11.31
C GLY A 225 21.07 -15.68 -11.95
N VAL A 226 20.70 -14.41 -11.69
CA VAL A 226 21.47 -13.24 -12.15
C VAL A 226 22.84 -13.17 -11.47
N ALA A 227 22.92 -13.45 -10.16
CA ALA A 227 24.18 -13.48 -9.42
C ALA A 227 25.19 -14.51 -9.94
N LEU A 228 24.69 -15.64 -10.46
CA LEU A 228 25.50 -16.68 -11.10
C LEU A 228 25.89 -16.32 -12.54
N TRP A 229 24.96 -15.73 -13.31
CA TRP A 229 25.22 -15.31 -14.69
C TRP A 229 26.20 -14.14 -14.74
N ASN A 230 25.92 -13.11 -13.96
CA ASN A 230 26.62 -11.84 -13.97
C ASN A 230 27.11 -11.57 -12.53
N PRO A 231 28.28 -12.07 -12.13
CA PRO A 231 28.81 -11.81 -10.80
C PRO A 231 29.23 -10.35 -10.66
N ALA A 232 29.08 -9.79 -9.45
CA ALA A 232 29.55 -8.44 -9.13
C ALA A 232 31.09 -8.44 -9.03
N LEU A 233 31.73 -7.64 -9.87
CA LEU A 233 33.19 -7.49 -9.96
C LEU A 233 33.64 -6.09 -9.52
N SER A 234 34.87 -5.99 -9.04
CA SER A 234 35.50 -4.72 -8.61
C SER A 234 36.15 -3.99 -9.78
N GLN A 235 36.31 -2.66 -9.69
CA GLN A 235 36.87 -1.82 -10.77
C GLN A 235 38.39 -1.61 -10.68
N GLY A 236 39.10 -2.55 -10.08
CA GLY A 236 40.54 -2.46 -9.81
C GLY A 236 40.86 -1.67 -8.53
N HIS A 237 42.02 -1.94 -7.93
CA HIS A 237 42.42 -1.34 -6.66
C HIS A 237 42.52 0.19 -6.72
N VAL A 238 42.25 0.83 -5.59
CA VAL A 238 42.41 2.28 -5.40
C VAL A 238 43.85 2.72 -5.60
N ASP A 239 44.03 3.91 -6.18
CA ASP A 239 45.32 4.59 -6.29
C ASP A 239 45.13 6.06 -5.89
N LEU A 240 45.35 6.37 -4.61
CA LEU A 240 45.17 7.73 -4.08
C LEU A 240 46.12 8.75 -4.70
N ALA A 241 47.20 8.31 -5.36
CA ALA A 241 48.11 9.21 -6.07
C ALA A 241 47.54 9.66 -7.43
N LYS A 242 46.44 9.06 -7.90
CA LYS A 242 45.78 9.40 -9.17
C LYS A 242 44.34 9.81 -8.94
N ALA A 243 43.89 10.83 -9.67
CA ALA A 243 42.48 11.16 -9.73
C ALA A 243 41.72 9.99 -10.39
N PRO A 244 40.59 9.54 -9.82
CA PRO A 244 39.81 8.46 -10.42
C PRO A 244 39.19 8.95 -11.73
N ALA A 245 39.53 8.29 -12.84
CA ALA A 245 38.98 8.57 -14.17
C ALA A 245 38.51 7.27 -14.83
N GLY A 246 37.43 7.35 -15.62
CA GLY A 246 36.89 6.19 -16.36
C GLY A 246 36.26 5.11 -15.46
N VAL A 247 35.55 5.51 -14.40
CA VAL A 247 34.82 4.58 -13.51
C VAL A 247 33.44 4.24 -14.07
N GLY A 248 33.03 2.98 -13.92
CA GLY A 248 31.70 2.50 -14.28
C GLY A 248 30.68 2.92 -13.23
N LEU A 249 30.01 4.05 -13.44
CA LEU A 249 28.97 4.54 -12.53
C LEU A 249 27.64 3.83 -12.76
N ASP A 250 27.00 3.44 -11.67
CA ASP A 250 25.63 2.96 -11.69
C ASP A 250 24.66 4.13 -11.89
N TRP A 251 24.23 4.31 -13.13
CA TRP A 251 23.44 5.46 -13.58
C TRP A 251 22.15 5.72 -12.77
N PHE A 252 21.55 4.70 -12.16
CA PHE A 252 20.33 4.84 -11.36
C PHE A 252 20.61 5.00 -9.85
N PHE A 253 21.75 4.50 -9.36
CA PHE A 253 22.10 4.50 -7.94
C PHE A 253 22.96 5.71 -7.58
N LEU A 254 23.87 6.13 -8.47
CA LEU A 254 24.87 7.17 -8.27
C LEU A 254 24.67 8.47 -9.09
N PRO A 255 23.46 8.83 -9.61
CA PRO A 255 23.31 9.98 -10.51
C PRO A 255 23.57 11.34 -9.85
N ILE A 256 23.59 11.41 -8.51
CA ILE A 256 23.86 12.65 -7.77
C ILE A 256 25.33 13.09 -7.92
N PHE A 257 26.26 12.14 -8.08
CA PHE A 257 27.69 12.47 -8.11
C PHE A 257 28.11 13.22 -9.38
N PRO A 258 27.74 12.79 -10.61
CA PRO A 258 28.03 13.61 -11.80
C PRO A 258 27.41 15.02 -11.77
N LEU A 259 26.31 15.21 -11.03
CA LEU A 259 25.70 16.54 -10.89
C LEU A 259 26.56 17.50 -10.07
N THR A 260 27.49 17.02 -9.23
CA THR A 260 28.40 17.91 -8.50
C THR A 260 29.36 18.62 -9.45
N ASP A 261 29.71 18.00 -10.57
CA ASP A 261 30.61 18.56 -11.57
C ASP A 261 29.88 19.59 -12.46
N ILE A 262 28.58 19.38 -12.71
CA ILE A 262 27.76 20.24 -13.59
C ILE A 262 27.18 21.44 -12.82
N TRP A 263 26.64 21.22 -11.62
CA TRP A 263 25.93 22.26 -10.85
C TRP A 263 26.73 22.80 -9.66
N GLY A 264 27.89 22.20 -9.37
CA GLY A 264 28.61 22.43 -8.14
C GLY A 264 27.92 21.82 -6.92
N ARG A 265 28.69 21.61 -5.84
CA ARG A 265 28.20 21.02 -4.58
C ARG A 265 27.03 21.79 -3.96
N GLY A 266 27.07 23.13 -4.03
CA GLY A 266 25.99 23.99 -3.53
C GLY A 266 24.70 23.84 -4.34
N GLY A 267 24.80 23.72 -5.67
CA GLY A 267 23.66 23.47 -6.55
C GLY A 267 23.01 22.12 -6.29
N VAL A 268 23.82 21.08 -6.05
CA VAL A 268 23.32 19.75 -5.65
C VAL A 268 22.57 19.83 -4.32
N TRP A 269 23.11 20.45 -3.28
CA TRP A 269 22.38 20.61 -2.01
C TRP A 269 21.08 21.38 -2.16
N LEU A 270 21.08 22.46 -2.96
CA LEU A 270 19.85 23.21 -3.25
C LEU A 270 18.81 22.31 -3.94
N PHE A 271 19.24 21.49 -4.90
CA PHE A 271 18.37 20.52 -5.57
C PHE A 271 17.81 19.47 -4.61
N LEU A 272 18.65 18.84 -3.78
CA LEU A 272 18.21 17.81 -2.81
C LEU A 272 17.27 18.40 -1.76
N ALA A 273 17.54 19.63 -1.28
CA ALA A 273 16.69 20.35 -0.35
C ALA A 273 15.34 20.73 -0.98
N ALA A 274 15.35 21.26 -2.21
CA ALA A 274 14.14 21.60 -2.95
C ALA A 274 13.30 20.36 -3.25
N PHE A 275 13.92 19.27 -3.71
CA PHE A 275 13.26 17.99 -3.95
C PHE A 275 12.60 17.45 -2.67
N SER A 276 13.33 17.45 -1.55
CA SER A 276 12.83 17.04 -0.24
C SER A 276 11.67 17.90 0.24
N LEU A 277 11.76 19.22 0.07
CA LEU A 277 10.72 20.17 0.44
C LEU A 277 9.46 19.98 -0.40
N ILE A 278 9.60 19.84 -1.73
CA ILE A 278 8.47 19.64 -2.65
C ILE A 278 7.74 18.35 -2.31
N ILE A 279 8.48 17.23 -2.14
CA ILE A 279 7.88 15.95 -1.75
C ILE A 279 7.25 16.06 -0.36
N GLY A 280 7.95 16.66 0.59
CA GLY A 280 7.50 16.84 1.97
C GLY A 280 6.19 17.59 2.05
N VAL A 281 6.04 18.72 1.34
CA VAL A 281 4.85 19.59 1.40
C VAL A 281 3.70 19.07 0.51
N MET A 282 3.98 18.19 -0.45
CA MET A 282 3.01 17.68 -1.42
C MET A 282 1.68 17.17 -0.83
N PRO A 283 1.62 16.46 0.32
CA PRO A 283 0.37 15.99 0.89
C PRO A 283 -0.66 17.08 1.18
N TRP A 284 -0.20 18.32 1.36
CA TRP A 284 -1.04 19.48 1.68
C TRP A 284 -1.32 20.38 0.47
N LEU A 285 -0.75 20.09 -0.71
CA LEU A 285 -0.87 20.94 -1.91
C LEU A 285 -1.44 20.19 -3.13
N PRO A 286 -2.55 20.67 -3.75
CA PRO A 286 -3.49 21.66 -3.22
C PRO A 286 -4.21 21.17 -1.95
N PRO A 287 -4.78 22.09 -1.15
CA PRO A 287 -5.53 21.76 0.06
C PRO A 287 -6.58 20.68 -0.20
N PHE A 288 -6.49 19.59 0.55
CA PHE A 288 -7.39 18.46 0.43
C PHE A 288 -8.59 18.65 1.36
N ARG A 289 -9.78 18.91 0.80
CA ARG A 289 -11.03 18.93 1.59
C ARG A 289 -11.35 17.50 2.01
N ARG A 290 -11.27 17.23 3.32
CA ARG A 290 -11.64 15.93 3.89
C ARG A 290 -13.15 15.86 4.01
N ALA A 291 -13.74 14.76 3.56
CA ALA A 291 -15.11 14.41 3.89
C ALA A 291 -15.23 14.21 5.41
N SER A 292 -16.43 14.43 5.94
CA SER A 292 -16.77 14.20 7.35
C SER A 292 -16.47 12.76 7.72
N ALA A 293 -15.84 12.56 8.89
CA ALA A 293 -15.61 11.23 9.41
C ALA A 293 -16.95 10.51 9.68
N ALA A 294 -16.91 9.17 9.70
CA ALA A 294 -18.09 8.40 10.11
C ALA A 294 -18.55 8.84 11.51
N ALA A 295 -19.86 8.95 11.69
CA ALA A 295 -20.47 9.36 12.95
C ALA A 295 -21.22 8.18 13.57
N VAL A 296 -21.13 8.05 14.89
CA VAL A 296 -21.78 6.98 15.66
C VAL A 296 -23.05 7.54 16.27
N ASP A 297 -24.17 6.87 16.02
CA ASP A 297 -25.43 7.12 16.71
C ASP A 297 -25.45 6.27 17.98
N LEU A 298 -25.36 6.93 19.13
CA LEU A 298 -25.21 6.27 20.43
C LEU A 298 -26.44 5.44 20.83
N GLU A 299 -27.64 5.83 20.41
CA GLU A 299 -28.88 5.10 20.70
C GLU A 299 -28.97 3.81 19.87
N HIS A 300 -28.42 3.83 18.66
CA HIS A 300 -28.47 2.72 17.71
C HIS A 300 -27.18 1.90 17.64
N CYS A 301 -26.13 2.30 18.37
CA CYS A 301 -24.86 1.58 18.47
C CYS A 301 -24.92 0.51 19.56
N ASN A 302 -24.76 -0.75 19.16
CA ASN A 302 -24.74 -1.90 20.07
C ASN A 302 -23.35 -2.37 20.50
N GLY A 303 -22.29 -1.64 20.14
CA GLY A 303 -20.93 -1.98 20.56
C GLY A 303 -20.35 -3.27 19.98
N CYS A 304 -20.97 -3.91 18.97
CA CYS A 304 -20.61 -5.25 18.48
C CYS A 304 -19.24 -5.40 17.75
N ALA A 305 -18.37 -4.39 17.77
CA ALA A 305 -17.02 -4.41 17.18
C ALA A 305 -16.86 -4.58 15.64
N ARG A 306 -17.88 -5.01 14.90
CA ARG A 306 -17.76 -5.26 13.43
C ARG A 306 -17.21 -4.08 12.63
N CYS A 307 -17.63 -2.86 12.95
CA CYS A 307 -17.13 -1.65 12.29
C CYS A 307 -15.64 -1.40 12.57
N ALA A 308 -15.16 -1.74 13.77
CA ALA A 308 -13.74 -1.66 14.14
C ALA A 308 -12.91 -2.73 13.41
N GLU A 309 -13.39 -3.97 13.38
CA GLU A 309 -12.71 -5.09 12.70
C GLU A 309 -12.60 -4.90 11.17
N ASP A 310 -13.56 -4.21 10.58
CA ASP A 310 -13.61 -3.93 9.14
C ASP A 310 -12.90 -2.62 8.76
N CYS A 311 -12.38 -1.84 9.72
CA CYS A 311 -11.74 -0.57 9.42
C CYS A 311 -10.32 -0.74 8.82
N PRO A 312 -10.06 -0.33 7.55
CA PRO A 312 -8.73 -0.36 6.93
C PRO A 312 -7.70 0.58 7.54
N TYR A 313 -8.11 1.41 8.50
CA TYR A 313 -7.26 2.48 9.00
C TYR A 313 -7.24 2.51 10.52
N GLU A 314 -7.87 1.53 11.20
CA GLU A 314 -8.03 1.52 12.66
C GLU A 314 -8.59 2.84 13.21
N ALA A 315 -9.42 3.50 12.40
CA ALA A 315 -10.08 4.75 12.75
C ALA A 315 -11.24 4.52 13.75
N ILE A 316 -11.57 3.27 14.08
CA ILE A 316 -12.70 2.93 14.94
C ILE A 316 -12.18 2.03 16.06
N ARG A 317 -12.47 2.40 17.30
CA ARG A 317 -12.18 1.61 18.50
C ARG A 317 -13.47 1.32 19.26
N ILE A 318 -13.50 0.22 20.00
CA ILE A 318 -14.58 -0.07 20.93
C ILE A 318 -14.16 0.40 22.31
N VAL A 319 -14.99 1.22 22.94
CA VAL A 319 -14.76 1.81 24.25
C VAL A 319 -15.94 1.49 25.16
N ASN A 320 -15.69 1.47 26.47
CA ASN A 320 -16.76 1.34 27.44
C ASN A 320 -17.63 2.59 27.42
N ARG A 321 -18.94 2.39 27.57
CA ARG A 321 -19.88 3.49 27.69
C ARG A 321 -19.82 4.09 29.08
N THR A 322 -20.20 5.36 29.16
CA THR A 322 -20.37 6.11 30.41
C THR A 322 -21.79 6.67 30.56
N ASP A 323 -22.66 6.38 29.59
CA ASP A 323 -24.06 6.74 29.59
C ASP A 323 -24.94 5.57 30.07
N ASN A 324 -26.22 5.84 30.37
CA ASN A 324 -27.19 4.84 30.83
C ASN A 324 -27.87 4.10 29.66
N LEU A 325 -27.23 4.02 28.50
CA LEU A 325 -27.77 3.29 27.34
C LEU A 325 -27.52 1.78 27.45
N PRO A 326 -28.33 0.93 26.80
CA PRO A 326 -28.45 -0.50 27.15
C PRO A 326 -27.22 -1.38 26.86
N PHE A 327 -26.22 -0.89 26.12
CA PHE A 327 -25.04 -1.67 25.75
C PHE A 327 -23.83 -1.24 26.58
N LEU A 328 -22.96 -2.16 27.00
CA LEU A 328 -21.79 -1.82 27.82
C LEU A 328 -20.70 -1.07 27.05
N THR A 329 -20.68 -1.20 25.72
CA THR A 329 -19.64 -0.64 24.86
C THR A 329 -20.23 0.12 23.68
N GLN A 330 -19.42 1.02 23.10
CA GLN A 330 -19.75 1.78 21.91
C GLN A 330 -18.58 1.88 20.96
N ALA A 331 -18.87 2.14 19.69
CA ALA A 331 -17.86 2.53 18.73
C ALA A 331 -17.45 3.99 18.95
N GLN A 332 -16.16 4.29 18.84
CA GLN A 332 -15.62 5.64 18.83
C GLN A 332 -14.77 5.82 17.57
N VAL A 333 -15.03 6.90 16.82
CA VAL A 333 -14.34 7.20 15.56
C VAL A 333 -13.26 8.25 15.78
N ASN A 334 -12.02 7.92 15.43
CA ASN A 334 -10.93 8.87 15.32
C ASN A 334 -10.97 9.54 13.93
N SER A 335 -11.42 10.80 13.91
CA SER A 335 -11.56 11.60 12.69
C SER A 335 -10.24 11.83 11.94
N SER A 336 -9.09 11.76 12.62
CA SER A 336 -7.78 11.95 12.00
C SER A 336 -7.34 10.76 11.12
N LEU A 337 -7.93 9.58 11.34
CA LEU A 337 -7.64 8.32 10.63
C LEU A 337 -8.76 7.90 9.68
N CYS A 338 -9.95 8.47 9.79
CA CYS A 338 -11.09 8.11 8.96
C CYS A 338 -10.94 8.64 7.52
N THR A 339 -11.17 7.79 6.52
CA THR A 339 -11.17 8.18 5.09
C THR A 339 -12.57 8.28 4.48
N SER A 340 -13.62 8.22 5.30
CA SER A 340 -15.03 8.31 4.86
C SER A 340 -15.40 7.31 3.76
N CYS A 341 -14.78 6.13 3.75
CA CYS A 341 -15.01 5.09 2.74
C CYS A 341 -16.32 4.31 2.93
N GLY A 342 -16.99 4.46 4.08
CA GLY A 342 -18.29 3.84 4.36
C GLY A 342 -18.27 2.35 4.67
N ILE A 343 -17.09 1.70 4.72
CA ILE A 343 -17.00 0.24 4.98
C ILE A 343 -17.68 -0.14 6.30
N CYS A 344 -17.48 0.66 7.34
CA CYS A 344 -18.11 0.50 8.65
C CYS A 344 -19.64 0.56 8.60
N VAL A 345 -20.20 1.39 7.71
CA VAL A 345 -21.66 1.48 7.47
C VAL A 345 -22.15 0.16 6.90
N GLY A 346 -21.43 -0.42 5.93
CA GLY A 346 -21.74 -1.73 5.36
C GLY A 346 -21.57 -2.91 6.32
N SER A 347 -20.77 -2.74 7.38
CA SER A 347 -20.56 -3.75 8.44
C SER A 347 -21.59 -3.68 9.56
N CYS A 348 -22.25 -2.53 9.73
CA CYS A 348 -23.09 -2.26 10.87
C CYS A 348 -24.37 -3.14 10.83
N PRO A 349 -24.71 -3.89 11.89
CA PRO A 349 -25.91 -4.73 11.90
C PRO A 349 -27.23 -3.97 11.72
N SER A 350 -27.27 -2.69 12.10
CA SER A 350 -28.45 -1.84 11.89
C SER A 350 -28.62 -1.36 10.44
N SER A 351 -27.62 -1.56 9.57
CA SER A 351 -27.63 -1.12 8.17
C SER A 351 -28.45 -2.03 7.24
N THR A 352 -29.47 -2.70 7.76
CA THR A 352 -30.31 -3.59 6.96
C THR A 352 -31.40 -2.77 6.24
N PRO A 353 -31.47 -2.84 4.90
CA PRO A 353 -32.43 -2.06 4.10
C PRO A 353 -33.89 -2.53 4.27
N PHE A 354 -34.10 -3.64 4.98
CA PHE A 354 -35.41 -4.21 5.29
C PHE A 354 -36.07 -3.58 6.53
N ARG A 355 -35.40 -2.66 7.23
CA ARG A 355 -35.98 -1.97 8.40
C ARG A 355 -37.14 -1.07 7.96
N ARG A 356 -38.27 -1.17 8.67
CA ARG A 356 -39.54 -0.49 8.38
C ARG A 356 -39.68 0.90 9.02
N THR A 357 -38.66 1.39 9.73
CA THR A 357 -38.71 2.72 10.32
C THR A 357 -38.73 3.78 9.21
N GLU A 358 -39.60 4.79 9.34
CA GLU A 358 -39.68 5.93 8.39
C GLU A 358 -38.31 6.60 8.19
N GLU A 359 -37.49 6.58 9.24
CA GLU A 359 -36.08 6.97 9.20
C GLU A 359 -35.16 5.75 9.44
N LEU A 360 -34.29 5.46 8.47
CA LEU A 360 -33.24 4.44 8.58
C LEU A 360 -32.10 5.01 9.42
N LYS A 361 -32.19 4.85 10.74
CA LYS A 361 -31.11 5.18 11.68
C LYS A 361 -30.20 3.98 11.87
N THR A 362 -28.90 4.21 11.71
CA THR A 362 -27.85 3.19 11.86
C THR A 362 -26.94 3.57 13.02
N GLY A 363 -26.35 2.58 13.70
CA GLY A 363 -25.42 2.83 14.80
C GLY A 363 -24.11 3.50 14.37
N ILE A 364 -23.77 3.46 13.07
CA ILE A 364 -22.66 4.23 12.49
C ILE A 364 -22.96 4.52 11.02
N ASP A 365 -22.82 5.79 10.62
CA ASP A 365 -23.08 6.24 9.25
C ASP A 365 -22.06 7.27 8.74
N LEU A 366 -22.10 7.60 7.46
CA LEU A 366 -21.36 8.72 6.88
C LEU A 366 -22.25 9.97 6.85
N PRO A 367 -21.89 11.08 7.52
CA PRO A 367 -22.69 12.31 7.50
C PRO A 367 -22.92 12.87 6.09
N ASP A 368 -21.89 12.84 5.24
CA ASP A 368 -21.95 13.39 3.89
C ASP A 368 -22.59 12.43 2.87
N PHE A 369 -22.77 11.16 3.22
CA PHE A 369 -23.32 10.13 2.33
C PHE A 369 -23.99 9.00 3.14
N PRO A 370 -25.13 9.26 3.81
CA PRO A 370 -25.71 8.30 4.73
C PRO A 370 -26.28 7.07 4.01
N LEU A 371 -26.49 5.97 4.73
CA LEU A 371 -27.11 4.77 4.16
C LEU A 371 -28.49 5.03 3.55
N LYS A 372 -29.23 5.99 4.11
CA LYS A 372 -30.52 6.47 3.58
C LYS A 372 -30.39 6.95 2.13
N GLU A 373 -29.36 7.75 1.84
CA GLU A 373 -29.05 8.25 0.49
C GLU A 373 -28.68 7.10 -0.45
N LEU A 374 -27.85 6.15 0.02
CA LEU A 374 -27.51 4.96 -0.77
C LEU A 374 -28.76 4.13 -1.14
N ARG A 375 -29.68 3.95 -0.20
CA ARG A 375 -30.96 3.25 -0.45
C ARG A 375 -31.83 4.02 -1.44
N ALA A 376 -31.94 5.34 -1.28
CA ALA A 376 -32.73 6.19 -2.16
C ALA A 376 -32.23 6.09 -3.62
N ARG A 377 -30.91 6.23 -3.83
CA ARG A 377 -30.29 6.05 -5.16
C ARG A 377 -30.49 4.66 -5.74
N THR A 378 -30.45 3.63 -4.89
CA THR A 378 -30.71 2.25 -5.31
C THR A 378 -32.12 2.09 -5.86
N VAL A 379 -33.12 2.66 -5.17
CA VAL A 379 -34.52 2.65 -5.61
C VAL A 379 -34.72 3.49 -6.87
N GLU A 380 -34.14 4.69 -6.93
CA GLU A 380 -34.20 5.59 -8.09
C GLU A 380 -33.63 4.92 -9.35
N VAL A 381 -32.41 4.39 -9.26
CA VAL A 381 -31.78 3.64 -10.37
C VAL A 381 -32.63 2.44 -10.75
N GLY A 382 -33.15 1.69 -9.77
CA GLY A 382 -34.01 0.54 -10.04
C GLY A 382 -35.27 0.88 -10.82
N LYS A 383 -35.92 2.01 -10.52
CA LYS A 383 -37.10 2.50 -11.26
C LYS A 383 -36.77 2.89 -12.70
N ALA A 384 -35.55 3.34 -12.97
CA ALA A 384 -35.08 3.71 -14.30
C ALA A 384 -34.57 2.52 -15.14
N LEU A 385 -34.50 1.31 -14.58
CA LEU A 385 -34.06 0.12 -15.32
C LEU A 385 -35.19 -0.48 -16.14
N GLU A 386 -35.02 -0.45 -17.46
CA GLU A 386 -35.97 -0.99 -18.44
C GLU A 386 -35.36 -2.18 -19.23
N GLY A 387 -36.25 -2.95 -19.88
CA GLY A 387 -35.88 -4.05 -20.76
C GLY A 387 -35.88 -5.44 -20.10
N PRO A 388 -35.61 -6.51 -20.89
CA PRO A 388 -35.78 -7.90 -20.47
C PRO A 388 -34.69 -8.44 -19.52
N ALA A 389 -33.59 -7.70 -19.34
CA ALA A 389 -32.48 -8.07 -18.45
C ALA A 389 -32.00 -6.84 -17.67
N ARG A 390 -32.75 -6.47 -16.64
CA ARG A 390 -32.45 -5.30 -15.80
C ARG A 390 -31.27 -5.65 -14.89
N VAL A 391 -30.12 -5.03 -15.16
CA VAL A 391 -28.92 -5.21 -14.35
C VAL A 391 -28.60 -3.91 -13.63
N MET A 392 -28.62 -3.95 -12.30
CA MET A 392 -28.24 -2.83 -11.46
C MET A 392 -26.74 -2.85 -11.20
N VAL A 393 -26.09 -1.71 -11.36
CA VAL A 393 -24.64 -1.58 -11.16
C VAL A 393 -24.35 -0.72 -9.93
N PHE A 394 -23.62 -1.27 -8.96
CA PHE A 394 -23.04 -0.51 -7.85
C PHE A 394 -21.58 -0.20 -8.16
N ALA A 395 -21.18 1.06 -8.09
CA ALA A 395 -19.86 1.51 -8.56
C ALA A 395 -19.10 2.28 -7.48
N CYS A 396 -17.83 1.93 -7.30
CA CYS A 396 -16.88 2.71 -6.50
C CYS A 396 -16.44 3.95 -7.28
N GLU A 397 -16.44 5.11 -6.61
CA GLU A 397 -16.01 6.38 -7.20
C GLU A 397 -14.54 6.41 -7.66
N HIS A 398 -13.71 5.48 -7.18
CA HIS A 398 -12.30 5.35 -7.55
C HIS A 398 -12.04 4.20 -8.53
N GLY A 399 -13.05 3.37 -8.82
CA GLY A 399 -12.93 2.19 -9.67
C GLY A 399 -13.30 2.42 -11.13
N GLY A 400 -13.32 1.34 -11.92
CA GLY A 400 -13.68 1.39 -13.34
C GLY A 400 -15.11 1.83 -13.63
N GLY A 401 -16.00 1.77 -12.62
CA GLY A 401 -17.40 2.19 -12.71
C GLY A 401 -17.63 3.68 -12.49
N ARG A 402 -16.60 4.48 -12.16
CA ARG A 402 -16.74 5.90 -11.76
C ARG A 402 -17.53 6.76 -12.76
N LYS A 403 -17.34 6.53 -14.07
CA LYS A 403 -17.97 7.31 -15.15
C LYS A 403 -19.22 6.63 -15.73
N LEU A 404 -19.65 5.52 -15.15
CA LEU A 404 -20.79 4.76 -15.66
C LEU A 404 -22.09 5.48 -15.31
N LYS A 405 -22.84 5.90 -16.34
CA LYS A 405 -24.18 6.50 -16.18
C LYS A 405 -25.17 5.42 -15.72
N GLY A 406 -26.12 5.80 -14.86
CA GLY A 406 -27.13 4.88 -14.34
C GLY A 406 -26.61 3.85 -13.32
N ALA A 407 -25.38 4.02 -12.82
CA ALA A 407 -24.85 3.22 -11.72
C ALA A 407 -25.11 3.90 -10.37
N VAL A 408 -25.34 3.11 -9.33
CA VAL A 408 -25.38 3.56 -7.94
C VAL A 408 -23.96 3.85 -7.49
N GLN A 409 -23.55 5.12 -7.59
CA GLN A 409 -22.22 5.59 -7.19
C GLN A 409 -22.11 5.73 -5.67
N MET A 410 -20.97 5.32 -5.11
CA MET A 410 -20.65 5.43 -3.68
C MET A 410 -19.13 5.53 -3.45
N PRO A 411 -18.69 5.97 -2.25
CA PRO A 411 -17.26 6.07 -1.94
C PRO A 411 -16.51 4.75 -2.10
N CYS A 412 -17.09 3.65 -1.61
CA CYS A 412 -16.54 2.31 -1.76
C CYS A 412 -17.65 1.27 -1.91
N VAL A 413 -17.46 0.28 -2.79
CA VAL A 413 -18.43 -0.83 -2.93
C VAL A 413 -18.57 -1.68 -1.66
N ALA A 414 -17.58 -1.67 -0.76
CA ALA A 414 -17.67 -2.33 0.55
C ALA A 414 -18.54 -1.55 1.56
N MET A 415 -19.00 -0.34 1.22
CA MET A 415 -20.06 0.34 1.96
C MET A 415 -21.42 -0.33 1.78
N ALA A 416 -21.67 -0.94 0.62
CA ALA A 416 -22.93 -1.62 0.36
C ALA A 416 -23.01 -2.92 1.20
N PRO A 417 -23.93 -3.01 2.18
CA PRO A 417 -24.11 -4.24 2.94
C PRO A 417 -24.69 -5.31 2.00
N PRO A 418 -24.35 -6.61 2.14
CA PRO A 418 -24.89 -7.63 1.25
C PRO A 418 -26.42 -7.77 1.27
N SER A 419 -27.06 -7.36 2.37
CA SER A 419 -28.52 -7.26 2.46
C SER A 419 -29.12 -6.25 1.46
N LEU A 420 -28.33 -5.29 0.97
CA LEU A 420 -28.75 -4.38 -0.11
C LEU A 420 -28.90 -5.11 -1.44
N PHE A 421 -28.04 -6.07 -1.74
CA PHE A 421 -28.17 -6.89 -2.96
C PHE A 421 -29.37 -7.84 -2.86
N ASP A 422 -29.61 -8.41 -1.67
CA ASP A 422 -30.85 -9.16 -1.37
C ASP A 422 -32.10 -8.28 -1.54
N TYR A 423 -32.05 -7.04 -1.05
CA TYR A 423 -33.14 -6.07 -1.20
C TYR A 423 -33.44 -5.76 -2.67
N VAL A 424 -32.42 -5.50 -3.50
CA VAL A 424 -32.59 -5.23 -4.93
C VAL A 424 -33.35 -6.36 -5.64
N LEU A 425 -32.98 -7.61 -5.38
CA LEU A 425 -33.62 -8.76 -6.03
C LEU A 425 -34.99 -9.11 -5.41
N SER A 426 -35.17 -8.92 -4.11
CA SER A 426 -36.44 -9.26 -3.43
C SER A 426 -37.53 -8.19 -3.59
N GLN A 427 -37.15 -6.93 -3.83
CA GLN A 427 -38.06 -5.85 -4.22
C GLN A 427 -38.24 -5.74 -5.74
N ASP A 428 -37.70 -6.68 -6.53
CA ASP A 428 -37.84 -6.72 -7.99
C ASP A 428 -37.34 -5.44 -8.70
N LEU A 429 -36.33 -4.78 -8.11
CA LEU A 429 -35.72 -3.56 -8.67
C LEU A 429 -34.77 -3.88 -9.84
N ALA A 430 -34.20 -5.09 -9.87
CA ALA A 430 -33.37 -5.59 -10.96
C ALA A 430 -33.39 -7.12 -10.99
N ASP A 431 -33.04 -7.69 -12.14
CA ASP A 431 -32.92 -9.12 -12.34
C ASP A 431 -31.51 -9.62 -11.98
N GLY A 432 -30.50 -8.75 -12.02
CA GLY A 432 -29.13 -9.04 -11.59
C GLY A 432 -28.42 -7.83 -11.02
N VAL A 433 -27.36 -8.08 -10.24
CA VAL A 433 -26.53 -7.04 -9.62
C VAL A 433 -25.08 -7.20 -10.04
N VAL A 434 -24.47 -6.12 -10.50
CA VAL A 434 -23.03 -6.04 -10.78
C VAL A 434 -22.38 -5.07 -9.80
N ILE A 435 -21.31 -5.51 -9.15
CA ILE A 435 -20.53 -4.70 -8.22
C ILE A 435 -19.20 -4.35 -8.89
N VAL A 436 -19.00 -3.07 -9.21
CA VAL A 436 -17.81 -2.58 -9.91
C VAL A 436 -16.90 -1.83 -8.94
N GLY A 437 -15.79 -2.47 -8.58
CA GLY A 437 -14.80 -1.92 -7.67
C GLY A 437 -13.57 -1.34 -8.35
N CYS A 438 -12.57 -1.01 -7.54
CA CYS A 438 -11.21 -0.73 -8.00
C CYS A 438 -10.54 -1.99 -8.58
N ALA A 439 -9.39 -1.82 -9.24
CA ALA A 439 -8.50 -2.94 -9.53
C ALA A 439 -8.04 -3.60 -8.22
N GLU A 440 -7.87 -4.92 -8.24
CA GLU A 440 -7.56 -5.71 -7.04
C GLU A 440 -6.22 -5.31 -6.40
N SER A 441 -5.24 -4.99 -7.24
CA SER A 441 -3.90 -4.52 -6.87
C SER A 441 -3.81 -3.04 -6.52
N ALA A 442 -4.91 -2.27 -6.64
CA ALA A 442 -4.92 -0.82 -6.48
C ALA A 442 -6.20 -0.32 -5.78
N CYS A 443 -6.72 -1.06 -4.81
CA CYS A 443 -7.91 -0.65 -4.06
C CYS A 443 -7.67 0.67 -3.29
N TYR A 444 -8.44 1.71 -3.61
CA TYR A 444 -8.32 3.00 -2.94
C TYR A 444 -8.59 2.90 -1.43
N ALA A 445 -9.60 2.15 -1.01
CA ALA A 445 -9.91 1.92 0.40
C ALA A 445 -9.08 0.78 1.05
N ARG A 446 -7.96 0.39 0.44
CA ARG A 446 -7.05 -0.71 0.84
C ARG A 446 -7.65 -2.11 0.76
N LEU A 447 -8.64 -2.46 1.59
CA LEU A 447 -9.24 -3.81 1.60
C LEU A 447 -10.69 -3.83 1.12
N GLY A 448 -11.22 -2.72 0.57
CA GLY A 448 -12.59 -2.62 0.04
C GLY A 448 -12.96 -3.78 -0.90
N VAL A 449 -12.10 -4.08 -1.88
CA VAL A 449 -12.30 -5.20 -2.80
C VAL A 449 -12.35 -6.54 -2.05
N GLU A 450 -11.41 -6.74 -1.13
CA GLU A 450 -11.26 -7.99 -0.37
C GLU A 450 -12.48 -8.25 0.54
N TRP A 451 -12.93 -7.24 1.29
CA TRP A 451 -14.12 -7.36 2.13
C TRP A 451 -15.37 -7.65 1.32
N THR A 452 -15.56 -6.98 0.17
CA THR A 452 -16.69 -7.27 -0.71
C THR A 452 -16.63 -8.71 -1.22
N LYS A 453 -15.46 -9.20 -1.66
CA LYS A 453 -15.27 -10.60 -2.09
C LYS A 453 -15.61 -11.58 -0.97
N GLN A 454 -15.06 -11.39 0.23
CA GLN A 454 -15.29 -12.29 1.36
C GLN A 454 -16.76 -12.31 1.79
N ARG A 455 -17.43 -11.14 1.85
CA ARG A 455 -18.85 -11.05 2.19
C ARG A 455 -19.74 -11.73 1.15
N ILE A 456 -19.42 -11.59 -0.14
CA ILE A 456 -20.13 -12.32 -1.20
C ILE A 456 -19.87 -13.82 -1.09
N ALA A 457 -18.64 -14.24 -0.83
CA ALA A 457 -18.27 -15.66 -0.70
C ALA A 457 -18.83 -16.33 0.57
N GLY A 458 -19.34 -15.56 1.54
CA GLY A 458 -19.76 -16.12 2.83
C GLY A 458 -18.64 -16.27 3.86
N ALA A 459 -17.44 -15.78 3.55
CA ALA A 459 -16.26 -15.87 4.40
C ALA A 459 -16.14 -14.72 5.43
N ARG A 460 -17.04 -13.73 5.39
CA ARG A 460 -17.02 -12.58 6.29
C ARG A 460 -18.40 -12.02 6.56
N ASP A 461 -18.65 -11.65 7.82
CA ASP A 461 -19.84 -10.93 8.24
C ASP A 461 -19.82 -9.41 7.90
N PRO A 462 -20.99 -8.80 7.61
CA PRO A 462 -22.21 -9.49 7.21
C PRO A 462 -22.00 -10.18 5.86
N TYR A 463 -22.41 -11.45 5.73
CA TYR A 463 -22.31 -12.18 4.47
C TYR A 463 -23.59 -12.08 3.63
N LEU A 464 -23.45 -12.33 2.33
CA LEU A 464 -24.57 -12.46 1.42
C LEU A 464 -25.33 -13.76 1.71
N ARG A 465 -26.62 -13.64 2.06
CA ARG A 465 -27.48 -14.76 2.48
C ARG A 465 -27.59 -15.85 1.41
N ALA A 466 -27.66 -17.10 1.83
CA ALA A 466 -27.78 -18.27 0.94
C ALA A 466 -28.99 -18.23 0.00
N ARG A 467 -30.07 -17.54 0.39
CA ARG A 467 -31.28 -17.37 -0.45
C ARG A 467 -31.02 -16.56 -1.73
N VAL A 468 -29.97 -15.73 -1.74
CA VAL A 468 -29.62 -14.89 -2.90
C VAL A 468 -28.87 -15.76 -3.92
N PRO A 469 -29.41 -15.95 -5.13
CA PRO A 469 -28.77 -16.78 -6.16
C PRO A 469 -27.46 -16.14 -6.61
N ARG A 470 -26.36 -16.89 -6.54
CA ARG A 470 -25.01 -16.38 -6.81
C ARG A 470 -24.82 -16.03 -8.28
N GLU A 471 -25.49 -16.77 -9.17
CA GLU A 471 -25.54 -16.53 -10.60
C GLU A 471 -26.15 -15.18 -10.99
N ARG A 472 -26.88 -14.53 -10.06
CA ARG A 472 -27.46 -13.18 -10.21
C ARG A 472 -26.59 -12.06 -9.61
N ILE A 473 -25.41 -12.39 -9.09
CA ILE A 473 -24.43 -11.42 -8.59
C ILE A 473 -23.14 -11.56 -9.40
N ALA A 474 -22.62 -10.46 -9.91
CA ALA A 474 -21.31 -10.40 -10.54
C ALA A 474 -20.43 -9.33 -9.90
N THR A 475 -19.12 -9.54 -9.90
CA THR A 475 -18.13 -8.56 -9.45
C THR A 475 -17.17 -8.24 -10.58
N VAL A 476 -16.90 -6.97 -10.80
CA VAL A 476 -15.94 -6.50 -11.80
C VAL A 476 -14.88 -5.64 -11.10
N TRP A 477 -13.64 -6.13 -11.11
CA TRP A 477 -12.49 -5.43 -10.52
C TRP A 477 -11.66 -4.81 -11.64
N ALA A 478 -11.72 -3.49 -11.72
CA ALA A 478 -11.13 -2.73 -12.82
C ALA A 478 -10.64 -1.36 -12.33
N SER A 479 -9.53 -0.90 -12.91
CA SER A 479 -9.01 0.44 -12.67
C SER A 479 -9.93 1.51 -13.28
N ALA A 480 -9.76 2.76 -12.86
CA ALA A 480 -10.53 3.89 -13.38
C ALA A 480 -10.33 4.13 -14.90
N LEU A 481 -9.27 3.60 -15.51
CA LEU A 481 -9.00 3.72 -16.95
C LEU A 481 -9.49 2.51 -17.75
N ALA A 482 -9.86 1.40 -17.11
CA ALA A 482 -10.31 0.17 -17.76
C ALA A 482 -11.83 0.12 -17.99
N THR A 483 -12.42 1.24 -18.44
CA THR A 483 -13.87 1.35 -18.68
C THR A 483 -14.39 0.36 -19.72
N GLY A 484 -13.61 0.10 -20.77
CA GLY A 484 -13.96 -0.88 -21.81
C GLY A 484 -14.13 -2.32 -21.27
N LYS A 485 -13.28 -2.72 -20.31
CA LYS A 485 -13.43 -4.01 -19.61
C LYS A 485 -14.73 -4.03 -18.82
N VAL A 486 -15.02 -2.96 -18.08
CA VAL A 486 -16.26 -2.85 -17.29
C VAL A 486 -17.50 -2.96 -18.16
N THR A 487 -17.55 -2.26 -19.29
CA THR A 487 -18.70 -2.32 -20.21
C THR A 487 -18.86 -3.70 -20.83
N ALA A 488 -17.77 -4.36 -21.21
CA ALA A 488 -17.80 -5.70 -21.79
C ALA A 488 -18.31 -6.75 -20.78
N GLU A 489 -17.83 -6.72 -19.54
CA GLU A 489 -18.24 -7.63 -18.47
C GLU A 489 -19.72 -7.42 -18.07
N ILE A 490 -20.18 -6.15 -18.00
CA ILE A 490 -21.59 -5.85 -17.75
C ILE A 490 -22.46 -6.36 -18.89
N ALA A 491 -22.05 -6.18 -20.15
CA ALA A 491 -22.79 -6.69 -21.30
C ALA A 491 -22.87 -8.21 -21.29
N ALA A 492 -21.75 -8.90 -21.05
CA ALA A 492 -21.72 -10.37 -20.91
C ALA A 492 -22.64 -10.85 -19.77
N PHE A 493 -22.64 -10.15 -18.64
CA PHE A 493 -23.52 -10.48 -17.53
C PHE A 493 -24.99 -10.22 -17.84
N LYS A 494 -25.33 -9.14 -18.56
CA LYS A 494 -26.70 -8.88 -19.03
C LYS A 494 -27.21 -10.03 -19.92
N THR A 495 -26.38 -10.52 -20.84
CA THR A 495 -26.72 -11.68 -21.68
C THR A 495 -26.97 -12.93 -20.83
N LYS A 496 -26.13 -13.18 -19.80
CA LYS A 496 -26.32 -14.29 -18.87
C LYS A 496 -27.64 -14.16 -18.09
N ILE A 497 -27.98 -12.97 -17.62
CA ILE A 497 -29.22 -12.71 -16.87
C ILE A 497 -30.46 -12.90 -17.75
N ALA A 498 -30.40 -12.47 -19.02
CA ALA A 498 -31.48 -12.66 -19.99
C ALA A 498 -31.81 -14.15 -20.22
N ALA A 499 -30.81 -15.03 -20.13
CA ALA A 499 -30.99 -16.47 -20.29
C ALA A 499 -31.52 -17.19 -19.04
N LEU A 500 -31.54 -16.53 -17.87
CA LEU A 500 -31.97 -17.14 -16.61
C LEU A 500 -33.48 -16.91 -16.37
N PRO A 501 -34.22 -17.93 -15.90
CA PRO A 501 -35.64 -17.79 -15.60
C PRO A 501 -35.83 -16.77 -14.47
N ARG A 502 -36.77 -15.84 -14.63
CA ARG A 502 -37.04 -14.79 -13.64
C ARG A 502 -37.37 -15.41 -12.28
N LYS A 503 -36.53 -15.14 -11.28
CA LYS A 503 -36.68 -15.67 -9.92
C LYS A 503 -37.12 -14.57 -8.98
N LYS A 504 -38.40 -14.57 -8.59
CA LYS A 504 -38.94 -13.63 -7.62
C LYS A 504 -38.59 -14.12 -6.21
N LEU A 505 -37.60 -13.49 -5.56
CA LEU A 505 -37.31 -13.78 -4.15
C LEU A 505 -38.48 -13.25 -3.32
N ARG A 506 -39.09 -14.10 -2.50
CA ARG A 506 -40.07 -13.63 -1.51
C ARG A 506 -39.38 -12.62 -0.59
N SER A 507 -39.97 -11.44 -0.46
CA SER A 507 -39.63 -10.51 0.62
C SER A 507 -39.74 -11.29 1.95
N PRO A 508 -38.79 -11.12 2.89
CA PRO A 508 -38.97 -11.71 4.22
C PRO A 508 -40.35 -11.26 4.71
N ALA A 509 -41.23 -12.22 5.02
CA ALA A 509 -42.49 -11.89 5.67
C ALA A 509 -42.14 -11.09 6.94
N PRO A 510 -42.91 -10.06 7.30
CA PRO A 510 -42.67 -9.39 8.56
C PRO A 510 -42.63 -10.42 9.69
N PRO A 511 -41.75 -10.27 10.69
CA PRO A 511 -42.04 -10.89 11.96
C PRO A 511 -43.45 -10.40 12.35
N THR A 512 -44.35 -11.34 12.58
CA THR A 512 -45.67 -11.05 13.16
C THR A 512 -45.44 -10.14 14.35
N ALA A 513 -46.18 -9.02 14.42
CA ALA A 513 -46.17 -8.19 15.60
C ALA A 513 -46.46 -9.12 16.78
N VAL A 514 -45.48 -9.30 17.66
CA VAL A 514 -45.71 -9.90 18.95
C VAL A 514 -46.73 -8.97 19.59
N GLN A 515 -47.97 -9.45 19.72
CA GLN A 515 -48.96 -8.73 20.50
C GLN A 515 -48.35 -8.48 21.89
N PRO A 516 -48.61 -7.32 22.52
CA PRO A 516 -48.21 -7.10 23.90
C PRO A 516 -48.94 -8.14 24.76
N GLY A 517 -48.28 -9.28 25.01
CA GLY A 517 -48.73 -10.29 25.93
C GLY A 517 -48.54 -9.76 27.33
N ASP A 518 -49.61 -9.80 28.11
CA ASP A 518 -49.70 -9.35 29.48
C ASP A 518 -48.47 -9.73 30.30
N GLY A 519 -47.97 -8.75 31.06
CA GLY A 519 -46.86 -8.95 31.97
C GLY A 519 -47.19 -10.05 32.98
N GLN A 520 -46.39 -11.12 32.95
CA GLN A 520 -46.18 -11.95 34.11
C GLN A 520 -44.73 -11.80 34.57
N PRO A 521 -44.48 -11.46 35.85
CA PRO A 521 -43.13 -11.37 36.37
C PRO A 521 -42.52 -12.78 36.46
N VAL A 522 -41.31 -12.91 35.93
CA VAL A 522 -40.46 -14.10 36.14
C VAL A 522 -40.07 -14.15 37.62
N PRO A 523 -40.30 -15.27 38.34
CA PRO A 523 -39.91 -15.37 39.74
C PRO A 523 -38.38 -15.44 39.84
N ALA A 524 -37.84 -14.70 40.80
CA ALA A 524 -36.41 -14.69 41.10
C ALA A 524 -35.95 -16.08 41.55
N GLU A 525 -35.05 -16.69 40.79
CA GLU A 525 -34.41 -17.94 41.16
C GLU A 525 -33.25 -17.63 42.12
N SER A 526 -33.42 -18.02 43.38
CA SER A 526 -32.42 -17.98 44.43
C SER A 526 -31.33 -19.02 44.15
N ALA A 527 -30.07 -18.58 44.06
CA ALA A 527 -28.90 -19.44 44.04
C ALA A 527 -28.58 -19.99 45.45
N PRO A 528 -28.04 -21.21 45.57
CA PRO A 528 -26.97 -21.52 46.51
C PRO A 528 -25.59 -21.17 45.94
#